data_AF-A0A178LSL6-F1
#
_entry.id   AF-A0A178LSL6-F1
#
_cell.length_a   1.000
_cell.length_b   1.000
_cell.length_c   1.000
_cell.angle_alpha   90.00
_cell.angle_beta   90.00
_cell.angle_gamma   90.00
#
_symmetry.space_group_name_H-M   'P 1'
#
loop_
_entity.id
_entity.type
_entity.pdbx_description
1 polymer ?
#
loop_
_entity_poly.entity_id
_entity_poly.type
_entity_poly.pdbx_seq_one_letter_code
_entity_poly.pdbx_strand_id
1 'polypeptide(L)'
;MSSKKEVMSTLDAVDRAHRALAALPFQSLQPADQRALLVRLDTVTKQLSVLQRRLLGQMVAGPPPVEFAGAPWAEVLARRLRISVGEAQRRIAEARAG
;
A
#
# COMPACT_ATOMS: atom_id res chain seq x y z
N MET A 1 -4.49 -0.77 -21.31
CA MET A 1 -4.69 0.22 -20.22
C MET A 1 -5.79 -0.32 -19.33
N SER A 2 -5.52 -0.60 -18.05
CA SER A 2 -6.60 -1.03 -17.15
C SER A 2 -7.53 0.14 -16.86
N SER A 3 -8.84 -0.11 -16.91
CA SER A 3 -9.81 0.92 -16.56
C SER A 3 -9.76 1.21 -15.06
N LYS A 4 -10.04 2.45 -14.62
CA LYS A 4 -10.20 2.79 -13.20
C LYS A 4 -11.11 1.78 -12.49
N LYS A 5 -12.19 1.35 -13.15
CA LYS A 5 -13.13 0.35 -12.63
C LYS A 5 -12.46 -1.00 -12.39
N GLU A 6 -11.59 -1.43 -13.29
CA GLU A 6 -10.86 -2.70 -13.20
C GLU A 6 -9.83 -2.67 -12.05
N VAL A 7 -9.11 -1.55 -11.89
CA VAL A 7 -8.17 -1.35 -10.78
C VAL A 7 -8.91 -1.40 -9.43
N MET A 8 -10.01 -0.67 -9.30
CA MET A 8 -10.79 -0.64 -8.05
C MET A 8 -11.44 -2.00 -7.76
N SER A 9 -12.02 -2.67 -8.76
CA SER A 9 -12.59 -4.01 -8.58
C SER A 9 -11.55 -5.05 -8.16
N THR A 10 -10.30 -4.92 -8.64
CA THR A 10 -9.20 -5.81 -8.24
C THR A 10 -8.80 -5.54 -6.79
N LEU A 11 -8.75 -4.27 -6.38
CA LEU A 11 -8.48 -3.90 -4.99
C LEU A 11 -9.60 -4.39 -4.05
N ASP A 12 -10.86 -4.29 -4.45
CA ASP A 12 -11.99 -4.83 -3.70
C ASP A 12 -11.85 -6.35 -3.46
N ALA A 13 -11.29 -7.08 -4.44
CA ALA A 13 -11.03 -8.51 -4.29
C ALA A 13 -9.92 -8.78 -3.26
N VAL A 14 -8.89 -7.94 -3.20
CA VAL A 14 -7.84 -8.00 -2.16
C VAL A 14 -8.46 -7.76 -0.78
N ASP A 15 -9.31 -6.73 -0.63
CA ASP A 15 -9.98 -6.42 0.64
C ASP A 15 -10.88 -7.57 1.11
N ARG A 16 -11.62 -8.20 0.19
CA ARG A 16 -12.43 -9.38 0.50
C ARG A 16 -11.58 -10.56 0.95
N ALA A 17 -10.49 -10.85 0.25
CA ALA A 17 -9.57 -11.92 0.61
C ALA A 17 -8.93 -11.68 1.99
N HIS A 18 -8.53 -10.44 2.28
CA HIS A 18 -8.00 -10.06 3.58
C HIS A 18 -9.03 -10.28 4.70
N ARG A 19 -10.28 -9.83 4.52
CA ARG A 19 -11.35 -10.05 5.51
C ARG A 19 -11.64 -11.54 5.72
N ALA A 20 -11.67 -12.32 4.64
CA ALA A 20 -11.87 -13.77 4.73
C ALA A 20 -10.73 -14.44 5.51
N LEU A 21 -9.48 -14.06 5.24
CA LEU A 21 -8.31 -14.58 5.94
C LEU A 21 -8.34 -14.21 7.43
N ALA A 22 -8.65 -12.95 7.77
CA ALA A 22 -8.73 -12.48 9.15
C ALA A 22 -9.83 -13.17 9.99
N ALA A 23 -10.84 -13.75 9.34
CA ALA A 23 -11.91 -14.49 10.01
C ALA A 23 -11.55 -15.97 10.30
N LEU A 24 -10.40 -16.47 9.83
CA LEU A 24 -10.00 -17.87 10.03
C LEU A 24 -9.37 -18.11 11.41
N PRO A 25 -9.62 -19.26 12.05
CA PRO A 25 -9.05 -19.60 13.35
C PRO A 25 -7.62 -20.14 13.23
N PHE A 26 -6.62 -19.26 13.16
CA PHE A 26 -5.20 -19.64 13.02
C PHE A 26 -4.64 -20.45 14.21
N GLN A 27 -5.28 -20.38 15.38
CA GLN A 27 -4.92 -21.18 16.56
C GLN A 27 -5.13 -22.69 16.36
N SER A 28 -5.93 -23.09 15.38
CA SER A 28 -6.15 -24.51 15.04
C SER A 28 -5.04 -25.12 14.17
N LEU A 29 -4.16 -24.28 13.61
CA LEU A 29 -3.05 -24.70 12.76
C LEU A 29 -1.90 -25.27 13.58
N GLN A 30 -1.17 -26.23 13.00
CA GLN A 30 0.07 -26.70 13.59
C GLN A 30 1.13 -25.57 13.57
N PRO A 31 2.12 -25.56 14.49
CA PRO A 31 3.16 -24.54 14.50
C PRO A 31 3.99 -24.44 13.21
N ALA A 32 4.13 -25.54 12.46
CA ALA A 32 4.75 -25.52 11.14
C ALA A 32 3.93 -24.73 10.12
N ASP A 33 2.61 -24.94 10.09
CA ASP A 33 1.68 -24.26 9.19
C ASP A 33 1.56 -22.77 9.54
N GLN A 34 1.56 -22.42 10.84
CA GLN A 34 1.58 -21.02 11.28
C GLN A 34 2.81 -20.28 10.76
N ARG A 35 3.99 -20.91 10.82
CA ARG A 35 5.24 -20.33 10.29
C ARG A 35 5.19 -20.17 8.77
N ALA A 36 4.69 -21.19 8.06
CA ALA A 36 4.54 -21.12 6.60
C ALA A 36 3.56 -19.99 6.19
N LEU A 37 2.46 -19.82 6.94
CA LEU A 37 1.50 -18.74 6.74
C LEU A 37 2.14 -17.37 6.97
N LEU A 38 2.93 -17.18 8.03
CA LEU A 38 3.64 -15.93 8.30
C LEU A 38 4.60 -15.57 7.16
N VAL A 39 5.40 -16.50 6.66
CA VAL A 39 6.30 -16.26 5.51
C VAL A 39 5.52 -15.82 4.27
N ARG A 40 4.35 -16.41 4.03
CA ARG A 40 3.50 -16.04 2.89
C ARG A 40 2.88 -14.65 3.07
N LEU A 41 2.41 -14.31 4.27
CA LEU A 41 1.90 -12.98 4.61
C LEU A 41 2.98 -11.90 4.44
N ASP A 42 4.22 -12.18 4.88
CA ASP A 42 5.36 -11.27 4.68
C ASP A 42 5.65 -11.06 3.19
N THR A 43 5.57 -12.12 2.39
CA THR A 43 5.77 -12.04 0.94
C THR A 43 4.72 -11.13 0.30
N VAL A 44 3.45 -11.30 0.65
CA VAL A 44 2.35 -10.44 0.16
C VAL A 44 2.56 -8.99 0.61
N THR A 45 2.96 -8.77 1.86
CA THR A 45 3.23 -7.44 2.41
C THR A 45 4.35 -6.73 1.66
N LYS A 46 5.42 -7.46 1.31
CA LYS A 46 6.53 -6.94 0.49
C LYS A 46 6.07 -6.59 -0.92
N GLN A 47 5.26 -7.44 -1.56
CA GLN A 47 4.71 -7.18 -2.89
C GLN A 47 3.80 -5.94 -2.90
N LEU A 48 2.92 -5.80 -1.90
CA LEU A 48 2.08 -4.61 -1.73
C LEU A 48 2.93 -3.35 -1.50
N SER A 49 3.99 -3.45 -0.69
CA SER A 49 4.93 -2.34 -0.47
C SER A 49 5.66 -1.91 -1.75
N VAL A 50 6.04 -2.86 -2.63
CA VAL A 50 6.62 -2.56 -3.95
C VAL A 50 5.58 -1.83 -4.83
N LEU A 51 4.36 -2.35 -4.89
CA LEU A 51 3.28 -1.74 -5.67
C LEU A 51 2.97 -0.32 -5.21
N GLN A 52 2.89 -0.10 -3.89
CA GLN A 52 2.67 1.22 -3.30
C GLN A 52 3.79 2.20 -3.65
N ARG A 53 5.05 1.78 -3.54
CA ARG A 53 6.20 2.63 -3.92
C ARG A 53 6.15 3.02 -5.40
N ARG A 54 5.85 2.08 -6.29
CA ARG A 54 5.70 2.36 -7.73
C ARG A 54 4.59 3.37 -8.01
N LEU A 55 3.42 3.19 -7.39
CA LEU A 55 2.30 4.12 -7.53
C LEU A 55 2.68 5.51 -7.01
N LEU A 56 3.33 5.57 -5.85
CA LEU A 56 3.77 6.83 -5.26
C LEU A 56 4.81 7.54 -6.14
N GLY A 57 5.79 6.81 -6.70
CA GLY A 57 6.76 7.33 -7.64
C GLY A 57 6.11 7.95 -8.88
N GLN A 58 5.11 7.27 -9.44
CA GLN A 58 4.32 7.80 -10.57
C GLN A 58 3.54 9.07 -10.20
N MET A 59 2.95 9.13 -9.01
CA MET A 59 2.22 10.31 -8.55
C MET A 59 3.13 11.52 -8.33
N VAL A 60 4.29 11.33 -7.70
CA VAL A 60 5.20 12.42 -7.31
C VAL A 60 6.20 12.84 -8.40
N ALA A 61 6.17 12.16 -9.55
CA ALA A 61 6.88 12.59 -10.76
C ALA A 61 6.18 13.77 -11.45
N GLY A 62 4.87 13.94 -11.23
CA GLY A 62 4.10 15.08 -11.71
C GLY A 62 4.11 16.28 -10.75
N PRO A 63 3.69 17.47 -11.21
CA PRO A 63 3.54 18.64 -10.35
C PRO A 63 2.54 18.37 -9.21
N PRO A 64 2.69 19.02 -8.04
CA PRO A 64 1.74 18.90 -6.97
C PRO A 64 0.32 19.27 -7.42
N PRO A 65 -0.73 18.62 -6.90
CA PRO A 65 -2.08 18.83 -7.41
C PRO A 65 -2.58 20.24 -7.08
N VAL A 66 -3.15 20.92 -8.08
CA VAL A 66 -3.76 22.25 -7.92
C VAL A 66 -4.90 22.23 -6.91
N GLU A 67 -5.60 21.11 -6.78
CA GLU A 67 -6.66 20.86 -5.77
C GLU A 67 -6.17 20.99 -4.31
N PHE A 68 -4.86 20.99 -4.07
CA PHE A 68 -4.26 21.23 -2.76
C PHE A 68 -3.54 22.59 -2.67
N ALA A 69 -3.95 23.57 -3.49
CA ALA A 69 -3.37 24.92 -3.51
C ALA A 69 -1.83 24.93 -3.70
N GLY A 70 -1.29 23.93 -4.40
CA GLY A 70 0.15 23.78 -4.62
C GLY A 70 0.93 23.24 -3.42
N ALA A 71 0.26 22.74 -2.38
CA ALA A 71 0.92 22.11 -1.25
C ALA A 71 1.82 20.95 -1.72
N PRO A 72 3.03 20.80 -1.14
CA PRO A 72 3.96 19.75 -1.54
C PRO A 72 3.36 18.36 -1.29
N TRP A 73 3.72 17.39 -2.13
CA TRP A 73 3.22 16.01 -2.02
C TRP A 73 3.38 15.39 -0.63
N ALA A 74 4.43 15.76 0.12
CA ALA A 74 4.64 15.29 1.49
C ALA A 74 3.52 15.74 2.44
N GLU A 75 3.04 16.98 2.34
CA GLU A 75 1.94 17.50 3.18
C GLU A 75 0.60 16.86 2.78
N VAL A 76 0.38 16.70 1.48
CA VAL A 76 -0.82 16.01 0.95
C VAL A 76 -0.89 14.58 1.47
N LEU A 77 0.20 13.83 1.37
CA LEU A 77 0.28 12.44 1.84
C LEU A 77 0.18 12.35 3.36
N ALA A 78 0.82 13.25 4.11
CA ALA A 78 0.70 13.29 5.57
C ALA A 78 -0.76 13.41 6.01
N ARG A 79 -1.52 14.32 5.38
CA ARG A 79 -2.95 14.51 5.68
C ARG A 79 -3.81 13.32 5.27
N ARG A 80 -3.58 12.77 4.06
CA ARG A 80 -4.43 11.68 3.52
C ARG A 80 -4.15 10.32 4.17
N LEU A 81 -2.89 10.02 4.46
CA LEU A 81 -2.47 8.75 5.07
C LEU A 81 -2.42 8.81 6.60
N ARG A 82 -2.65 9.99 7.20
CA ARG A 82 -2.55 10.24 8.65
C ARG A 82 -1.18 9.84 9.22
N ILE A 83 -0.13 10.27 8.52
CA ILE A 83 1.28 10.05 8.90
C ILE A 83 1.97 11.40 9.12
N SER A 84 3.17 11.40 9.72
CA SER A 84 3.97 12.62 9.82
C SER A 84 4.48 13.07 8.45
N VAL A 85 4.77 14.36 8.31
CA VAL A 85 5.38 14.90 7.08
C VAL A 85 6.75 14.27 6.82
N GLY A 86 7.54 14.01 7.86
CA GLY A 86 8.83 13.32 7.75
C GLY A 86 8.68 11.88 7.22
N GLU A 87 7.65 11.16 7.68
CA GLU A 87 7.34 9.83 7.15
C GLU A 87 6.89 9.89 5.68
N ALA A 88 6.10 10.90 5.32
CA ALA A 88 5.71 11.11 3.93
C ALA A 88 6.93 11.43 3.04
N GLN A 89 7.85 12.30 3.50
CA GLN A 89 9.10 12.60 2.81
C GLN A 89 9.96 11.36 2.61
N ARG A 90 10.11 10.53 3.65
CA ARG A 90 10.84 9.26 3.58
C ARG A 90 10.26 8.35 2.50
N ARG A 91 8.94 8.15 2.48
CA ARG A 91 8.27 7.31 1.46
C ARG A 91 8.44 7.87 0.05
N ILE A 92 8.44 9.19 -0.11
CA ILE A 92 8.71 9.86 -1.40
C ILE A 92 10.15 9.59 -1.84
N ALA A 93 11.13 9.73 -0.95
CA ALA A 93 12.53 9.47 -1.26
C ALA A 93 12.76 8.00 -1.65
N GLU A 94 12.21 7.06 -0.87
CA GLU A 94 12.27 5.62 -1.16
C GLU A 94 11.62 5.25 -2.50
N ALA A 95 10.53 5.92 -2.87
CA ALA A 95 9.85 5.69 -4.14
C ALA A 95 10.60 6.29 -5.34
N ARG A 96 11.47 7.28 -5.14
CA ARG A 96 12.32 7.86 -6.19
C ARG A 96 13.63 7.09 -6.37
N ALA A 97 14.05 6.34 -5.35
CA ALA A 97 15.30 5.58 -5.35
C ALA A 97 15.18 4.16 -5.93
N GLY A 98 13.95 3.69 -6.22
CA GLY A 98 13.66 2.39 -6.81
C GLY A 98 13.17 2.49 -8.24
#